data_AF-A0A3R7M4P1-F1
#
_entry.id   AF-A0A3R7M4P1-F1
#
_cell.length_a   1.000
_cell.length_b   1.000
_cell.length_c   1.000
_cell.angle_alpha   90.00
_cell.angle_beta   90.00
_cell.angle_gamma   90.00
#
_symmetry.space_group_name_H-M   'P 1'
#
loop_
_entity.id
_entity.type
_entity.pdbx_description
1 polymer ?
#
loop_
_entity_poly.entity_id
_entity_poly.type
_entity_poly.pdbx_seq_one_letter_code
_entity_poly.pdbx_strand_id
1 'polypeptide(L)'
;MQEEMYVKFLNSSAVRKQITDGDRRLDNSALAAITSMKKLCNHPDLIWEKVMKKEQGYAGLAEFYPANHDPRRLRPELSGKVAVLDTLLALIRSKSDDKVVHIQLHSNT
;
A
#
# COMPACT_ATOMS: atom_id res chain seq x y z
N MET A 1 -4.71 -10.12 5.37
CA MET A 1 -3.69 -9.08 5.67
C MET A 1 -3.94 -7.73 4.97
N GLN A 2 -3.69 -7.56 3.66
CA GLN A 2 -3.73 -6.22 3.01
C GLN A 2 -5.11 -5.55 3.14
N GLU A 3 -6.19 -6.31 2.99
CA GLU A 3 -7.56 -5.87 3.21
C GLU A 3 -7.81 -5.46 4.67
N GLU A 4 -7.41 -6.28 5.64
CA GLU A 4 -7.56 -5.96 7.07
C GLU A 4 -6.78 -4.70 7.45
N MET A 5 -5.59 -4.52 6.90
CA MET A 5 -4.78 -3.32 7.08
C MET A 5 -5.47 -2.08 6.51
N TYR A 6 -6.12 -2.22 5.35
CA TYR A 6 -6.92 -1.17 4.72
C TYR A 6 -8.14 -0.80 5.57
N VAL A 7 -8.88 -1.80 6.06
CA VAL A 7 -10.02 -1.61 6.95
C VAL A 7 -9.59 -0.95 8.28
N LYS A 8 -8.46 -1.37 8.87
CA LYS A 8 -7.94 -0.76 10.09
C LYS A 8 -7.52 0.69 9.88
N PHE A 9 -6.88 1.00 8.75
CA PHE A 9 -6.53 2.37 8.37
C PHE A 9 -7.78 3.25 8.25
N LEU A 10 -8.80 2.79 7.53
CA LEU A 10 -10.07 3.50 7.37
C LEU A 10 -10.82 3.72 8.69
N ASN A 11 -10.71 2.78 9.64
CA ASN A 11 -11.35 2.89 10.94
C ASN A 11 -10.57 3.74 11.94
N SER A 12 -9.37 4.22 11.59
CA SER A 12 -8.65 5.16 12.42
C SER A 12 -9.43 6.46 12.56
N SER A 13 -9.58 6.95 13.81
CA SER A 13 -10.32 8.18 14.08
C SER A 13 -9.77 9.40 13.33
N ALA A 14 -8.45 9.45 13.14
CA ALA A 14 -7.80 10.51 12.36
C ALA A 14 -8.18 10.43 10.87
N VAL A 15 -8.14 9.24 10.28
CA VAL A 15 -8.47 9.02 8.86
C VAL A 15 -9.96 9.24 8.61
N ARG A 16 -10.83 8.76 9.51
CA ARG A 16 -12.27 9.02 9.43
C ARG A 16 -12.56 10.51 9.39
N LYS A 17 -12.00 11.30 10.32
CA LYS A 17 -12.17 12.76 10.34
C LYS A 17 -11.69 13.42 9.05
N GLN A 18 -10.53 13.01 8.53
CA GLN A 18 -9.99 13.52 7.27
C GLN A 18 -10.90 13.24 6.06
N ILE A 19 -11.73 12.20 6.11
CA ILE A 19 -12.62 11.81 5.02
C ILE A 19 -14.05 12.37 5.21
N THR A 20 -14.52 12.53 6.45
CA THR A 20 -15.91 12.93 6.75
C THR A 20 -16.10 14.43 6.95
N ASP A 21 -15.11 15.15 7.46
CA ASP A 21 -15.24 16.60 7.67
C ASP A 21 -15.00 17.32 6.33
N GLY A 22 -16.09 17.71 5.66
CA GLY A 22 -16.08 18.43 4.38
C GLY A 22 -15.80 19.94 4.49
N ASP A 23 -15.02 20.37 5.49
CA ASP A 23 -14.68 21.78 5.64
C ASP A 23 -13.53 22.16 4.69
N ARG A 24 -13.65 23.30 3.99
CA ARG A 24 -12.88 23.72 2.81
C ARG A 24 -11.36 23.90 3.03
N ARG A 25 -10.86 23.66 4.25
CA ARG A 25 -9.43 23.60 4.61
C ARG A 25 -8.85 22.17 4.57
N LEU A 26 -9.68 21.14 4.36
CA LEU A 26 -9.34 19.72 4.53
C LEU A 26 -9.04 18.96 3.24
N ASP A 27 -9.16 19.59 2.06
CA ASP A 27 -8.95 18.94 0.75
C ASP A 27 -7.63 18.17 0.65
N ASN A 28 -6.54 18.74 1.19
CA ASN A 28 -5.23 18.09 1.16
C ASN A 28 -5.14 16.85 2.07
N SER A 29 -5.94 16.79 3.14
CA SER A 29 -5.91 15.68 4.09
C SER A 29 -6.67 14.45 3.59
N ALA A 30 -7.83 14.67 2.95
CA ALA A 30 -8.58 13.63 2.25
C ALA A 30 -7.75 13.05 1.10
N LEU A 31 -7.11 13.90 0.29
CA LEU A 31 -6.22 13.46 -0.78
C LEU A 31 -5.00 12.69 -0.26
N ALA A 32 -4.44 13.06 0.89
CA ALA A 32 -3.37 12.31 1.53
C ALA A 32 -3.83 10.91 1.99
N ALA A 33 -5.04 10.81 2.58
CA ALA A 33 -5.64 9.53 2.93
C ALA A 33 -5.87 8.66 1.68
N ILE A 34 -6.44 9.22 0.61
CA ILE A 34 -6.65 8.54 -0.68
C ILE A 34 -5.32 8.09 -1.28
N THR A 35 -4.29 8.92 -1.24
CA THR A 35 -2.95 8.58 -1.75
C THR A 35 -2.36 7.40 -0.97
N SER A 36 -2.55 7.39 0.36
CA SER A 36 -2.06 6.33 1.24
C SER A 36 -2.81 5.02 1.00
N MET A 37 -4.13 5.09 0.78
CA MET A 37 -4.95 3.96 0.36
C MET A 37 -4.50 3.39 -0.98
N LYS A 38 -4.28 4.24 -1.99
CA LYS A 38 -3.75 3.82 -3.30
C LYS A 38 -2.41 3.10 -3.17
N LYS A 39 -1.50 3.66 -2.37
CA LYS A 39 -0.18 3.08 -2.06
C LYS A 39 -0.33 1.73 -1.38
N LEU A 40 -1.14 1.64 -0.33
CA LEU A 40 -1.41 0.39 0.38
C LEU A 40 -1.91 -0.71 -0.56
N CYS A 41 -2.87 -0.40 -1.44
CA CYS A 41 -3.40 -1.35 -2.41
C CYS A 41 -2.40 -1.75 -3.51
N ASN A 42 -1.35 -0.96 -3.73
CA ASN A 42 -0.26 -1.31 -4.64
C ASN A 42 0.76 -2.21 -3.93
N HIS A 43 1.23 -1.80 -2.76
CA HIS A 43 2.04 -2.64 -1.87
C HIS A 43 2.06 -2.02 -0.45
N PRO A 44 1.93 -2.81 0.64
CA PRO A 44 2.02 -2.28 2.01
C PRO A 44 3.30 -1.51 2.31
N ASP A 45 4.41 -1.86 1.67
CA ASP A 45 5.71 -1.18 1.90
C ASP A 45 5.69 0.29 1.48
N LEU A 46 4.80 0.69 0.58
CA LEU A 46 4.68 2.08 0.13
C LEU A 46 4.20 3.03 1.23
N ILE A 47 3.65 2.50 2.32
CA ILE A 47 3.28 3.26 3.51
C ILE A 47 4.11 2.89 4.75
N TRP A 48 5.09 2.01 4.62
CA TRP A 48 5.89 1.49 5.73
C TRP A 48 6.52 2.59 6.60
N GLU A 49 7.10 3.61 5.96
CA GLU A 49 7.72 4.74 6.68
C GLU A 49 6.74 5.43 7.63
N LYS A 50 5.50 5.67 7.17
CA LYS A 50 4.44 6.31 7.97
C LYS A 50 3.99 5.42 9.11
N VAL A 51 3.92 4.10 8.87
CA VAL A 51 3.60 3.10 9.88
C VAL A 51 4.68 3.06 10.98
N MET A 52 5.95 3.03 10.60
CA MET A 52 7.07 3.02 11.55
C MET A 52 7.19 4.31 12.36
N LYS A 53 6.92 5.46 11.73
CA LYS A 53 6.83 6.75 12.41
C LYS A 53 5.57 6.91 13.28
N LYS A 54 4.63 5.95 13.23
CA LYS A 54 3.34 5.99 13.92
C LYS A 54 2.60 7.31 13.66
N GLU A 55 2.62 7.76 12.39
CA GLU A 55 1.89 8.97 12.01
C GLU A 55 0.40 8.84 12.35
N GLN A 56 -0.28 9.97 12.55
CA GLN A 56 -1.72 9.98 12.81
C GLN A 56 -2.45 9.22 11.69
N GLY A 57 -3.26 8.23 12.06
CA GLY A 57 -3.93 7.35 11.10
C GLY A 57 -3.31 5.96 10.98
N TYR A 58 -2.04 5.78 11.31
CA TYR A 58 -1.27 4.56 11.05
C TYR A 58 -1.03 3.67 12.28
N ALA A 59 -1.57 4.06 13.42
CA ALA A 59 -1.40 3.32 14.67
C ALA A 59 -1.94 1.89 14.55
N GLY A 60 -1.16 0.93 15.04
CA GLY A 60 -1.53 -0.49 15.03
C GLY A 60 -1.47 -1.15 13.65
N LEU A 61 -0.97 -0.49 12.61
CA LEU A 61 -0.77 -1.15 11.31
C LEU A 61 0.53 -1.96 11.23
N ALA A 62 1.48 -1.69 12.14
CA ALA A 62 2.76 -2.41 12.20
C ALA A 62 2.59 -3.91 12.47
N GLU A 63 1.51 -4.31 13.15
CA GLU A 63 1.22 -5.71 13.50
C GLU A 63 0.94 -6.61 12.29
N PHE A 64 0.55 -6.03 11.16
CA PHE A 64 0.29 -6.79 9.94
C PHE A 64 1.60 -7.17 9.24
N TYR A 65 2.69 -6.48 9.52
CA TYR A 65 3.96 -6.78 8.89
C TYR A 65 4.63 -7.99 9.54
N PRO A 66 5.37 -8.78 8.76
CA PRO A 66 6.14 -9.91 9.26
C PRO A 66 7.20 -9.46 10.27
N ALA A 67 7.61 -10.37 11.16
CA ALA A 67 8.75 -10.13 12.04
C ALA A 67 10.01 -9.85 11.19
N ASN A 68 10.83 -8.89 11.65
CA ASN A 68 12.04 -8.43 10.95
C ASN A 68 11.79 -7.99 9.50
N HIS A 69 10.65 -7.33 9.25
CA HIS A 69 10.31 -6.80 7.93
C HIS A 69 11.39 -5.84 7.41
N ASP A 70 11.80 -6.04 6.15
CA ASP A 70 12.72 -5.15 5.43
C ASP A 70 12.02 -4.64 4.17
N PRO A 71 11.60 -3.35 4.12
CA PRO A 71 10.89 -2.79 2.97
C PRO A 71 11.77 -2.68 1.71
N ARG A 72 13.08 -2.96 1.80
CA ARG A 72 13.99 -2.99 0.64
C ARG A 72 13.95 -4.34 -0.08
N ARG A 73 13.41 -5.38 0.58
CA ARG A 73 13.20 -6.70 -0.01
C ARG A 73 11.75 -6.81 -0.42
N LEU A 74 11.50 -6.76 -1.73
CA LEU A 74 10.16 -6.95 -2.27
C LEU A 74 9.62 -8.33 -1.86
N ARG A 75 8.41 -8.33 -1.31
CA ARG A 75 7.72 -9.53 -0.82
C ARG A 75 6.36 -9.64 -1.53
N PRO A 76 6.29 -10.27 -2.71
CA PRO A 76 5.08 -10.31 -3.52
C PRO A 76 3.84 -10.76 -2.74
N GLU A 77 4.00 -11.66 -1.77
CA GLU A 77 2.92 -12.19 -0.94
C GLU A 77 2.22 -11.14 -0.05
N LEU A 78 2.82 -9.96 0.15
CA LEU A 78 2.20 -8.86 0.91
C LEU A 78 1.21 -8.05 0.08
N SER A 79 1.19 -8.21 -1.25
CA SER A 79 0.29 -7.48 -2.16
C SER A 79 -0.31 -8.40 -3.21
N GLY A 80 -1.65 -8.45 -3.28
CA GLY A 80 -2.32 -9.26 -4.30
C GLY A 80 -1.92 -8.89 -5.74
N LYS A 81 -1.70 -7.59 -6.01
CA LYS A 81 -1.26 -7.13 -7.34
C LYS A 81 0.15 -7.61 -7.68
N VAL A 82 1.08 -7.50 -6.73
CA VAL A 82 2.48 -7.89 -6.95
C VAL A 82 2.61 -9.41 -7.01
N ALA A 83 1.86 -10.16 -6.20
CA ALA A 83 1.81 -11.62 -6.27
C ALA A 83 1.36 -12.14 -7.64
N VAL A 84 0.30 -11.54 -8.21
CA VAL A 84 -0.17 -11.88 -9.56
C VAL A 84 0.87 -11.50 -10.61
N LEU A 85 1.47 -10.31 -10.51
CA LEU A 85 2.52 -9.87 -11.44
C LEU A 85 3.74 -10.80 -11.39
N ASP A 86 4.22 -11.16 -10.21
CA ASP A 86 5.36 -12.07 -10.02
C ASP A 86 5.08 -13.44 -10.65
N THR A 87 3.88 -13.98 -10.40
CA THR A 87 3.42 -15.24 -11.00
C THR A 87 3.36 -15.16 -12.52
N LEU A 88 2.80 -14.08 -13.06
CA LEU A 88 2.67 -13.87 -14.50
C LEU A 88 4.04 -13.76 -15.18
N LEU A 89 4.96 -12.98 -14.60
CA LEU A 89 6.32 -12.83 -15.11
C LEU A 89 7.10 -14.14 -15.05
N ALA A 90 6.97 -14.91 -13.97
CA ALA A 90 7.58 -16.23 -13.85
C ALA A 90 7.05 -17.19 -14.93
N LEU A 91 5.73 -17.15 -15.18
CA LEU A 91 5.09 -17.97 -16.22
C LEU A 91 5.58 -17.58 -17.61
N ILE A 92 5.54 -16.29 -17.97
CA ILE A 92 6.02 -15.79 -19.27
C ILE A 92 7.47 -16.23 -19.49
N ARG A 93 8.36 -15.96 -18.53
CA ARG A 93 9.78 -16.37 -18.61
C ARG A 93 9.97 -17.88 -18.78
N SER A 94 9.05 -18.69 -18.23
CA SER A 94 9.13 -20.15 -18.35
C SER A 94 8.59 -20.69 -19.69
N LYS A 95 7.86 -19.87 -20.46
CA LYS A 95 7.11 -20.29 -21.66
C LYS A 95 7.54 -19.56 -22.94
N SER A 96 8.12 -18.38 -22.84
CA SER A 96 8.55 -17.57 -23.98
C SER A 96 9.73 -16.67 -23.62
N ASP A 97 10.36 -16.09 -24.64
CA ASP A 97 11.38 -15.04 -24.51
C ASP A 97 10.76 -13.64 -24.75
N ASP A 98 9.47 -13.47 -24.42
CA ASP A 98 8.75 -12.23 -24.64
C ASP A 98 9.29 -11.10 -23.77
N LYS A 99 9.38 -9.91 -24.37
CA LYS A 99 9.71 -8.68 -23.63
C LYS A 99 8.45 -8.12 -23.00
N VAL A 100 8.44 -8.00 -21.67
CA VAL A 100 7.31 -7.45 -20.92
C VAL A 100 7.54 -5.97 -20.62
N VAL A 101 6.57 -5.13 -20.96
CA VAL A 101 6.54 -3.71 -20.57
C VAL A 101 5.55 -3.56 -19.42
N HIS A 102 6.04 -3.13 -18.27
CA HIS A 102 5.21 -2.82 -17.10
C HIS A 102 5.00 -1.30 -17.01
N ILE A 103 3.74 -0.86 -17.11
CA ILE A 103 3.36 0.55 -16.96
C ILE A 103 2.63 0.72 -15.64
N GLN A 104 3.08 1.71 -14.86
CA GLN A 104 2.46 2.07 -13.60
C GLN A 104 2.34 3.60 -13.51
N LEU A 105 1.23 4.07 -12.96
CA LEU A 105 0.87 5.50 -12.91
C LEU A 105 1.68 6.30 -11.87
N HIS A 106 2.42 5.64 -10.98
CA HIS A 106 3.09 6.29 -9.85
C HIS A 106 4.58 5.91 -9.85
N SER A 107 5.46 6.90 -9.78
CA SER A 107 6.92 6.72 -9.94
C SER A 107 7.64 5.96 -8.81
N ASN A 108 6.91 5.55 -7.76
CA ASN A 108 7.46 4.95 -6.54
C ASN A 108 6.77 3.62 -6.18
N THR A 109 6.30 2.82 -7.15
CA THR A 109 5.79 1.45 -6.89
C THR A 109 6.74 0.39 -7.45
#